data_AF-A0A645FL94-F1
#
_entry.id   AF-A0A645FL94-F1
#
_cell.length_a   1.000
_cell.length_b   1.000
_cell.length_c   1.000
_cell.angle_alpha   90.00
_cell.angle_beta   90.00
_cell.angle_gamma   90.00
#
_symmetry.space_group_name_H-M   'P 1'
#
loop_
_entity.id
_entity.type
_entity.pdbx_description
1 polymer ?
#
loop_
_entity_poly.entity_id
_entity_poly.type
_entity_poly.pdbx_seq_one_letter_code
_entity_poly.pdbx_strand_id
1 'polypeptide(L)'
;MLSAESAAGEYPVEACTMMATIAEAVEKIIPYRERLDLSKTSSKKTIQDAIGIAVSDATLTLENVGAVVAFTQGGTTARRISKFRPCVPILAVTFTKSTQRKLQSYWGVTPILSDVHNELTNDDELACTIAKAYGIKPGQLIIITAGYPTGEGSANMMKVIEVK
;
A
#
# COMPACT_ATOMS: atom_id res chain seq x y z
N MET A 1 14.66 13.31 2.49
CA MET A 1 15.56 13.33 1.31
C MET A 1 16.94 13.65 1.81
N LEU A 2 17.94 12.83 1.49
CA LEU A 2 19.35 13.11 1.75
C LEU A 2 19.94 13.83 0.54
N SER A 3 20.86 14.76 0.78
CA SER A 3 21.54 15.53 -0.25
C SER A 3 23.04 15.26 -0.18
N ALA A 4 23.81 16.15 0.47
CA ALA A 4 25.26 16.03 0.59
C ALA A 4 25.65 14.78 1.41
N GLU A 5 24.83 14.40 2.38
CA GLU A 5 25.06 13.25 3.27
C GLU A 5 25.27 11.96 2.49
N SER A 6 24.48 11.73 1.44
CA SER A 6 24.59 10.54 0.57
C SER A 6 25.46 10.76 -0.67
N ALA A 7 25.66 12.01 -1.11
CA ALA A 7 26.37 12.31 -2.36
C ALA A 7 27.89 12.48 -2.19
N ALA A 8 28.33 13.10 -1.09
CA ALA A 8 29.73 13.43 -0.85
C ALA A 8 30.16 13.33 0.62
N GLY A 9 29.26 12.90 1.52
CA GLY A 9 29.56 12.69 2.93
C GLY A 9 30.49 11.49 3.16
N GLU A 10 31.18 11.49 4.30
CA GLU A 10 32.08 10.40 4.70
C GLU A 10 31.32 9.12 5.12
N TYR A 11 30.03 9.25 5.47
CA TYR A 11 29.18 8.18 6.02
C TYR A 11 27.84 8.04 5.27
N PRO A 12 27.84 7.79 3.95
CA PRO A 12 26.62 7.81 3.14
C PRO A 12 25.68 6.64 3.44
N VAL A 13 26.23 5.47 3.83
CA VAL A 13 25.44 4.30 4.21
C VAL A 13 24.76 4.53 5.55
N GLU A 14 25.51 5.02 6.54
CA GLU A 14 25.04 5.30 7.89
C GLU A 14 23.98 6.40 7.90
N ALA A 15 24.13 7.44 7.08
CA ALA A 15 23.12 8.48 6.92
C ALA A 15 21.77 7.89 6.44
N CYS A 16 21.82 6.97 5.46
CA CYS A 16 20.63 6.28 4.96
C CYS A 16 20.03 5.35 6.03
N THR A 17 20.87 4.54 6.70
CA THR A 17 20.44 3.63 7.76
C THR A 17 19.81 4.38 8.94
N MET A 18 20.38 5.51 9.34
CA MET A 18 19.85 6.37 10.40
C MET A 18 18.50 6.97 9.99
N MET A 19 18.38 7.48 8.75
CA MET A 19 17.10 7.99 8.25
C MET A 19 16.01 6.91 8.26
N ALA A 20 16.32 5.69 7.83
CA ALA A 20 15.38 4.56 7.89
C ALA A 20 15.00 4.22 9.33
N THR A 21 15.98 4.17 10.23
CA THR A 21 15.75 3.85 11.66
C THR A 21 14.83 4.88 12.33
N ILE A 22 15.05 6.17 12.07
CA ILE A 22 14.19 7.24 12.59
C ILE A 22 12.78 7.11 12.01
N ALA A 23 12.65 6.88 10.71
CA ALA A 23 11.34 6.70 10.07
C ALA A 23 10.56 5.54 10.70
N GLU A 24 11.18 4.37 10.82
CA GLU A 24 10.56 3.18 11.43
C GLU A 24 10.15 3.40 12.90
N ALA A 25 10.94 4.18 13.66
CA ALA A 25 10.62 4.52 15.04
C ALA A 25 9.41 5.46 15.14
N VAL A 26 9.37 6.48 14.29
CA VAL A 26 8.28 7.48 14.28
C VAL A 26 7.00 6.90 13.71
N GLU A 27 7.06 6.03 12.71
CA GLU A 27 5.87 5.44 12.08
C GLU A 27 5.04 4.60 13.06
N LYS A 28 5.67 3.98 14.05
CA LYS A 28 4.99 3.21 15.11
C LYS A 28 4.08 4.05 16.01
N ILE A 29 4.33 5.35 16.11
CA ILE A 29 3.59 6.25 17.01
C ILE A 29 2.69 7.24 16.26
N ILE A 30 2.50 7.05 14.95
CA ILE A 30 1.56 7.88 14.18
C ILE A 30 0.13 7.64 14.69
N PRO A 31 -0.64 8.69 15.02
CA PRO A 31 -2.05 8.55 15.41
C PRO A 31 -2.91 8.31 14.14
N TYR A 32 -2.83 7.10 13.58
CA TYR A 32 -3.45 6.76 12.30
C TYR A 32 -4.96 6.99 12.27
N ARG A 33 -5.67 6.75 13.38
CA ARG A 33 -7.11 7.00 13.49
C ARG A 33 -7.46 8.48 13.33
N GLU A 34 -6.84 9.34 14.13
CA GLU A 34 -7.04 10.80 14.05
C GLU A 34 -6.65 11.34 12.67
N ARG A 35 -5.52 10.85 12.13
CA ARG A 35 -5.05 11.23 10.81
C ARG A 35 -6.02 10.81 9.70
N LEU A 36 -6.63 9.64 9.81
CA LEU A 36 -7.67 9.19 8.87
C LEU A 36 -8.90 10.09 8.98
N ASP A 37 -9.37 10.42 10.18
CA ASP A 37 -10.53 11.28 10.39
C ASP A 37 -10.30 12.69 9.84
N LEU A 38 -9.12 13.26 10.03
CA LEU A 38 -8.70 14.50 9.36
C LEU A 38 -8.68 14.35 7.83
N SER A 39 -8.15 13.24 7.31
CA SER A 39 -8.09 12.98 5.86
C SER A 39 -9.47 12.85 5.21
N LYS A 40 -10.49 12.37 5.95
CA LYS A 40 -11.89 12.31 5.50
C LYS A 40 -12.46 13.72 5.23
N THR A 41 -12.05 14.73 5.99
CA THR A 41 -12.53 16.12 5.79
C THR A 41 -12.09 16.74 4.47
N SER A 42 -10.91 16.35 3.96
CA SER A 42 -10.36 16.77 2.66
C SER A 42 -10.64 15.78 1.52
N SER A 43 -11.55 14.83 1.76
CA SER A 43 -12.01 13.88 0.74
C SER A 43 -12.79 14.58 -0.36
N LYS A 44 -12.57 14.14 -1.61
CA LYS A 44 -13.36 14.60 -2.76
C LYS A 44 -14.70 13.85 -2.90
N LYS A 45 -15.03 12.96 -1.96
CA LYS A 45 -16.28 12.17 -1.92
C LYS A 45 -16.52 11.37 -3.22
N THR A 46 -15.46 10.88 -3.85
CA THR A 46 -15.54 9.99 -5.01
C THR A 46 -15.56 8.53 -4.56
N ILE A 47 -15.92 7.59 -5.45
CA ILE A 47 -15.88 6.15 -5.18
C ILE A 47 -14.50 5.72 -4.69
N GLN A 48 -13.43 6.18 -5.35
CA GLN A 48 -12.05 5.83 -5.00
C GLN A 48 -11.64 6.38 -3.64
N ASP A 49 -12.11 7.59 -3.29
CA ASP A 49 -11.86 8.15 -1.96
C ASP A 49 -12.65 7.36 -0.91
N ALA A 50 -13.88 6.95 -1.18
CA ALA A 50 -14.68 6.10 -0.28
C ALA A 50 -14.04 4.72 -0.06
N ILE A 51 -13.58 4.05 -1.11
CA ILE A 51 -12.84 2.78 -1.01
C ILE A 51 -11.53 2.98 -0.24
N GLY A 52 -10.77 4.05 -0.52
CA GLY A 52 -9.52 4.33 0.20
C GLY A 52 -9.72 4.59 1.69
N ILE A 53 -10.80 5.28 2.05
CA ILE A 53 -11.21 5.47 3.44
C ILE A 53 -11.59 4.12 4.06
N ALA A 54 -12.44 3.34 3.40
CA ALA A 54 -12.92 2.06 3.93
C ALA A 54 -11.79 1.05 4.12
N VAL A 55 -10.84 0.97 3.17
CA VAL A 55 -9.62 0.16 3.30
C VAL A 55 -8.79 0.60 4.50
N SER A 56 -8.52 1.90 4.64
CA SER A 56 -7.69 2.41 5.75
C SER A 56 -8.39 2.23 7.10
N ASP A 57 -9.70 2.44 7.17
CA ASP A 57 -10.49 2.23 8.38
C ASP A 57 -10.50 0.74 8.77
N ALA A 58 -10.67 -0.16 7.80
CA ALA A 58 -10.61 -1.60 8.04
C ALA A 58 -9.24 -2.06 8.59
N THR A 59 -8.13 -1.45 8.16
CA THR A 59 -6.80 -1.75 8.75
C THR A 59 -6.68 -1.33 10.22
N LEU A 60 -7.50 -0.37 10.67
CA LEU A 60 -7.55 0.08 12.07
C LEU A 60 -8.59 -0.68 12.90
N THR A 61 -9.59 -1.28 12.26
CA THR A 61 -10.69 -1.99 12.93
C THR A 61 -10.42 -3.48 13.08
N LEU A 62 -9.84 -4.11 12.06
CA LEU A 62 -9.55 -5.53 12.07
C LEU A 62 -8.20 -5.79 12.76
N GLU A 63 -8.18 -6.78 13.64
CA GLU A 63 -6.94 -7.29 14.21
C GLU A 63 -6.18 -8.14 13.17
N ASN A 64 -4.86 -8.19 13.28
CA ASN A 64 -3.99 -9.08 12.50
C ASN A 64 -4.08 -8.90 10.96
N VAL A 65 -4.37 -7.70 10.48
CA VAL A 65 -4.18 -7.35 9.06
C VAL A 65 -2.69 -7.16 8.80
N GLY A 66 -2.13 -7.94 7.89
CA GLY A 66 -0.71 -7.89 7.53
C GLY A 66 -0.38 -6.86 6.46
N ALA A 67 -1.28 -6.67 5.49
CA ALA A 67 -1.07 -5.75 4.37
C ALA A 67 -2.36 -5.40 3.62
N VAL A 68 -2.30 -4.33 2.83
CA VAL A 68 -3.24 -4.05 1.75
C VAL A 68 -2.61 -4.48 0.43
N VAL A 69 -3.25 -5.37 -0.33
CA VAL A 69 -2.84 -5.74 -1.69
C VAL A 69 -3.65 -4.92 -2.69
N ALA A 70 -2.98 -3.99 -3.38
CA ALA A 70 -3.62 -3.05 -4.30
C ALA A 70 -3.24 -3.38 -5.75
N PHE A 71 -4.14 -4.01 -6.50
CA PHE A 71 -3.94 -4.24 -7.93
C PHE A 71 -4.13 -2.95 -8.72
N THR A 72 -3.12 -2.56 -9.50
CA THR A 72 -3.09 -1.25 -10.16
C THR A 72 -2.29 -1.22 -11.46
N GLN A 73 -2.96 -0.88 -12.57
CA GLN A 73 -2.30 -0.72 -13.87
C GLN A 73 -1.52 0.61 -13.96
N GLY A 74 -2.22 1.74 -13.75
CA GLY A 74 -1.65 3.09 -13.82
C GLY A 74 -1.17 3.66 -12.48
N GLY A 75 -1.29 2.91 -11.39
CA GLY A 75 -0.91 3.33 -10.04
C GLY A 75 -1.98 4.10 -9.27
N THR A 76 -3.07 4.54 -9.91
CA THR A 76 -4.11 5.37 -9.28
C THR A 76 -4.68 4.75 -8.01
N THR A 77 -5.00 3.46 -8.02
CA THR A 77 -5.50 2.72 -6.84
C THR A 77 -4.52 2.84 -5.67
N ALA A 78 -3.27 2.41 -5.83
CA ALA A 78 -2.28 2.45 -4.76
C ALA A 78 -2.03 3.88 -4.23
N ARG A 79 -1.98 4.87 -5.13
CA ARG A 79 -1.84 6.30 -4.76
C ARG A 79 -3.02 6.79 -3.92
N ARG A 80 -4.24 6.37 -4.26
CA ARG A 80 -5.46 6.73 -3.54
C ARG A 80 -5.51 6.08 -2.16
N ILE A 81 -5.13 4.81 -2.03
CA ILE A 81 -5.02 4.17 -0.72
C ILE A 81 -3.95 4.88 0.12
N SER A 82 -2.76 5.14 -0.45
CA SER A 82 -1.65 5.84 0.22
C SER A 82 -2.08 7.20 0.79
N LYS A 83 -2.95 7.95 0.10
CA LYS A 83 -3.51 9.23 0.59
C LYS A 83 -4.10 9.10 2.00
N PHE A 84 -4.81 8.01 2.29
CA PHE A 84 -5.51 7.79 3.55
C PHE A 84 -4.66 7.10 4.63
N ARG A 85 -3.39 6.80 4.33
CA ARG A 85 -2.38 6.35 5.30
C ARG A 85 -2.86 5.14 6.12
N PRO A 86 -3.12 3.98 5.48
CA PRO A 86 -3.35 2.75 6.22
C PRO A 86 -2.17 2.48 7.17
N CYS A 87 -2.43 1.86 8.31
CA CYS A 87 -1.40 1.55 9.32
C CYS A 87 -0.55 0.32 8.96
N VAL A 88 -0.83 -0.32 7.81
CA VAL A 88 -0.12 -1.49 7.29
C VAL A 88 0.46 -1.19 5.91
N PRO A 89 1.49 -1.94 5.45
CA PRO A 89 2.07 -1.78 4.13
C PRO A 89 1.04 -1.97 3.00
N ILE A 90 1.22 -1.20 1.92
CA ILE A 90 0.45 -1.33 0.67
C ILE A 90 1.32 -2.05 -0.36
N LEU A 91 0.98 -3.29 -0.68
CA LEU A 91 1.59 -4.07 -1.75
C LEU A 91 0.92 -3.71 -3.07
N ALA A 92 1.52 -2.77 -3.81
CA ALA A 92 0.95 -2.27 -5.06
C ALA A 92 1.38 -3.13 -6.24
N VAL A 93 0.50 -4.03 -6.67
CA VAL A 93 0.77 -4.96 -7.77
C VAL A 93 0.49 -4.26 -9.10
N THR A 94 1.50 -4.20 -9.95
CA THR A 94 1.43 -3.54 -11.26
C THR A 94 2.11 -4.38 -12.33
N PHE A 95 1.79 -4.08 -13.59
CA PHE A 95 2.20 -4.90 -14.75
C PHE A 95 3.19 -4.17 -15.65
N THR A 96 3.68 -2.99 -15.23
CA THR A 96 4.69 -2.25 -15.97
C THR A 96 5.78 -1.69 -15.05
N LYS A 97 7.03 -1.76 -15.51
CA LYS A 97 8.18 -1.18 -14.80
C LYS A 97 8.06 0.34 -14.62
N SER A 98 7.36 1.02 -15.54
CA SER A 98 7.12 2.46 -15.47
C SER A 98 6.25 2.83 -14.27
N THR A 99 5.11 2.15 -14.10
CA THR A 99 4.24 2.33 -12.93
C THR A 99 4.94 1.92 -11.65
N GLN A 100 5.66 0.78 -11.67
CA GLN A 100 6.39 0.29 -10.49
C GLN A 100 7.36 1.34 -9.93
N ARG A 101 8.20 1.94 -10.79
CA ARG A 101 9.15 2.98 -10.37
C ARG A 101 8.46 4.23 -9.86
N LYS A 102 7.37 4.68 -10.51
CA LYS A 102 6.60 5.85 -10.08
C LYS A 102 6.01 5.67 -8.69
N LEU A 103 5.65 4.43 -8.33
CA LEU A 103 5.02 4.13 -7.04
C LEU A 103 6.01 4.08 -5.87
N GLN A 104 7.32 3.96 -6.11
CA GLN A 104 8.32 3.86 -5.04
C GLN A 104 8.39 5.11 -4.13
N SER A 105 7.95 6.27 -4.61
CA SER A 105 7.94 7.51 -3.82
C SER A 105 6.66 7.74 -3.02
N TYR A 106 5.67 6.84 -3.11
CA TYR A 106 4.42 6.98 -2.38
C TYR A 106 4.51 6.36 -0.99
N TRP A 107 4.04 7.09 0.00
CA TRP A 107 4.09 6.68 1.40
C TRP A 107 3.42 5.32 1.61
N GLY A 108 4.10 4.42 2.32
CA GLY A 108 3.59 3.09 2.66
C GLY A 108 3.44 2.13 1.48
N VAL A 109 3.85 2.51 0.27
CA VAL A 109 3.68 1.69 -0.94
C VAL A 109 4.95 0.90 -1.22
N THR A 110 4.83 -0.43 -1.25
CA THR A 110 5.82 -1.35 -1.81
C THR A 110 5.32 -1.83 -3.18
N PRO A 111 5.87 -1.32 -4.30
CA PRO A 111 5.41 -1.70 -5.62
C PRO A 111 6.01 -3.02 -6.09
N ILE A 112 5.14 -3.91 -6.58
CA ILE A 112 5.45 -5.27 -7.02
C ILE A 112 5.13 -5.38 -8.50
N LEU A 113 6.12 -5.80 -9.30
CA LEU A 113 5.90 -6.11 -10.71
C LEU A 113 5.39 -7.55 -10.82
N SER A 114 4.22 -7.71 -11.44
CA SER A 114 3.64 -9.02 -11.74
C SER A 114 3.53 -9.17 -13.26
N ASP A 115 3.84 -10.37 -13.76
CA ASP A 115 3.56 -10.75 -15.14
C ASP A 115 2.13 -11.30 -15.31
N VAL A 116 1.49 -11.68 -14.20
CA VAL A 116 0.11 -12.19 -14.15
C VAL A 116 -0.84 -11.06 -13.80
N HIS A 117 -1.84 -10.83 -14.65
CA HIS A 117 -2.91 -9.86 -14.40
C HIS A 117 -3.95 -10.42 -13.44
N ASN A 118 -4.51 -9.55 -12.61
CA ASN A 118 -5.61 -9.92 -11.73
C ASN A 118 -6.94 -9.92 -12.49
N GLU A 119 -7.74 -10.93 -12.19
CA GLU A 119 -9.13 -11.11 -12.56
C GLU A 119 -9.88 -11.53 -11.30
N LEU A 120 -11.20 -11.36 -11.30
CA LEU A 120 -12.06 -11.76 -10.17
C LEU A 120 -11.93 -13.26 -9.81
N THR A 121 -11.43 -14.06 -10.74
CA THR A 121 -11.24 -15.51 -10.60
C THR A 121 -9.90 -15.90 -9.98
N ASN A 122 -8.89 -15.03 -10.01
CA ASN A 122 -7.52 -15.36 -9.59
C ASN A 122 -6.91 -14.39 -8.55
N ASP A 123 -7.62 -13.30 -8.20
CA ASP A 123 -7.08 -12.23 -7.36
C ASP A 123 -6.74 -12.68 -5.94
N ASP A 124 -7.53 -13.58 -5.35
CA ASP A 124 -7.26 -14.15 -4.03
C ASP A 124 -5.95 -14.93 -3.97
N GLU A 125 -5.73 -15.84 -4.92
CA GLU A 125 -4.55 -16.72 -4.97
C GLU A 125 -3.29 -15.90 -5.26
N LEU A 126 -3.39 -14.95 -6.20
CA LEU A 126 -2.31 -14.04 -6.54
C LEU A 126 -1.96 -13.14 -5.34
N ALA A 127 -2.96 -12.58 -4.66
CA ALA A 127 -2.75 -11.75 -3.49
C ALA A 127 -2.11 -12.53 -2.33
N CYS A 128 -2.56 -13.76 -2.07
CA CYS A 128 -1.95 -14.62 -1.05
C CYS A 128 -0.49 -14.92 -1.36
N THR A 129 -0.18 -15.28 -2.61
CA THR A 129 1.19 -15.57 -3.06
C THR A 129 2.11 -14.36 -2.85
N ILE A 130 1.64 -13.18 -3.24
CA ILE A 130 2.37 -11.93 -3.09
C ILE A 130 2.55 -11.55 -1.61
N ALA A 131 1.50 -11.69 -0.80
CA ALA A 131 1.55 -11.41 0.63
C ALA A 131 2.56 -12.33 1.34
N LYS A 132 2.56 -13.64 1.03
CA LYS A 132 3.54 -14.59 1.55
C LYS A 132 4.97 -14.23 1.15
N ALA A 133 5.19 -13.86 -0.10
CA ALA A 133 6.51 -13.44 -0.57
C ALA A 133 7.02 -12.17 0.12
N TYR A 134 6.12 -11.29 0.56
CA TYR A 134 6.44 -10.11 1.37
C TYR A 134 6.72 -10.45 2.85
N GLY A 135 6.34 -11.65 3.32
CA GLY A 135 6.54 -12.10 4.70
C GLY A 135 5.27 -12.11 5.55
N ILE A 136 4.09 -11.93 4.95
CA ILE A 136 2.81 -12.10 5.65
C ILE A 136 2.57 -13.60 5.88
N LYS A 137 2.28 -13.97 7.12
CA LYS A 137 2.16 -15.36 7.56
C LYS A 137 0.77 -15.93 7.23
N PRO A 138 0.65 -17.24 7.00
CA PRO A 138 -0.64 -17.92 6.95
C PRO A 138 -1.46 -17.63 8.22
N GLY A 139 -2.77 -17.45 8.06
CA GLY A 139 -3.71 -17.06 9.13
C GLY A 139 -3.77 -15.55 9.41
N GLN A 140 -2.92 -14.72 8.80
CA GLN A 140 -3.09 -13.26 8.84
C GLN A 140 -4.10 -12.80 7.78
N LEU A 141 -4.72 -11.64 8.02
CA LEU A 141 -5.65 -11.04 7.07
C LEU A 141 -4.91 -10.15 6.08
N ILE A 142 -5.41 -10.11 4.84
CA ILE A 142 -5.04 -9.08 3.86
C ILE A 142 -6.30 -8.43 3.30
N ILE A 143 -6.17 -7.16 2.95
CA ILE A 143 -7.24 -6.41 2.27
C ILE A 143 -6.86 -6.24 0.81
N ILE A 144 -7.62 -6.86 -0.08
CA ILE A 144 -7.48 -6.70 -1.52
C ILE A 144 -8.30 -5.50 -1.97
N THR A 145 -7.72 -4.67 -2.84
CA THR A 145 -8.45 -3.61 -3.54
C THR A 145 -8.02 -3.49 -4.99
N ALA A 146 -9.01 -3.32 -5.86
CA ALA A 146 -8.83 -3.25 -7.31
C ALA A 146 -9.96 -2.41 -7.94
N GLY A 147 -9.79 -2.10 -9.23
CA GLY A 147 -10.85 -1.58 -10.09
C GLY A 147 -11.32 -2.67 -11.05
N TYR A 148 -12.57 -3.08 -10.94
CA TYR A 148 -13.19 -4.09 -11.81
C TYR A 148 -14.34 -3.51 -12.64
N PRO A 149 -14.49 -3.88 -13.93
CA PRO A 149 -13.63 -4.78 -14.71
C PRO A 149 -12.18 -4.28 -14.83
N THR A 150 -11.23 -5.24 -14.89
CA THR A 150 -9.79 -4.94 -14.88
C THR A 150 -9.46 -3.98 -16.03
N GLY A 151 -8.92 -2.80 -15.70
CA GLY A 151 -8.57 -1.77 -16.69
C GLY A 151 -9.38 -0.48 -16.62
N GLU A 152 -10.44 -0.40 -15.79
CA GLU A 152 -11.20 0.85 -15.57
C GLU A 152 -10.39 1.97 -14.90
N GLY A 153 -9.18 1.67 -14.41
CA GLY A 153 -8.21 2.65 -13.94
C GLY A 153 -8.45 3.20 -12.53
N SER A 154 -9.58 2.87 -11.88
CA SER A 154 -9.93 3.35 -10.54
C SER A 154 -10.49 2.25 -9.64
N ALA A 155 -10.12 2.28 -8.35
CA ALA A 155 -10.60 1.31 -7.38
C ALA A 155 -12.10 1.47 -7.08
N ASN A 156 -12.82 0.35 -7.13
CA ASN A 156 -14.25 0.25 -6.79
C ASN A 156 -14.59 -0.98 -5.94
N MET A 157 -13.58 -1.80 -5.59
CA MET A 157 -13.73 -3.02 -4.81
C MET A 157 -12.79 -3.03 -3.61
N MET A 158 -13.29 -3.53 -2.47
CA MET A 158 -12.50 -4.00 -1.34
C MET A 158 -12.95 -5.42 -0.96
N LYS A 159 -12.01 -6.29 -0.63
CA LYS A 159 -12.25 -7.66 -0.18
C LYS A 159 -11.26 -8.01 0.91
N VAL A 160 -11.74 -8.62 1.99
CA VAL A 160 -10.89 -9.09 3.08
C VAL A 160 -10.80 -10.61 2.97
N ILE A 161 -9.58 -11.14 2.98
CA ILE A 161 -9.34 -12.59 2.97
C ILE A 161 -8.27 -12.95 4.00
N GLU A 162 -8.29 -14.22 4.41
CA GLU A 162 -7.21 -14.82 5.17
C GLU A 162 -6.15 -15.38 4.21
N VAL A 163 -4.88 -15.16 4.54
CA VAL A 163 -3.76 -15.77 3.84
C VAL A 163 -3.74 -17.26 4.17
N LYS A 164 -4.08 -18.09 3.18
CA LYS A 164 -3.90 -19.55 3.21
C LYS A 164 -2.49 -19.89 2.82
#